data_AF-A0A557SY87-F1
#
_entry.id   AF-A0A557SY87-F1
#
_cell.length_a   1.000
_cell.length_b   1.000
_cell.length_c   1.000
_cell.angle_alpha   90.00
_cell.angle_beta   90.00
_cell.angle_gamma   90.00
#
_symmetry.space_group_name_H-M   'P 1'
#
loop_
_entity.id
_entity.type
_entity.pdbx_description
1 polymer ?
#
loop_
_entity_poly.entity_id
_entity_poly.type
_entity_poly.pdbx_seq_one_letter_code
_entity_poly.pdbx_strand_id
1 'polypeptide(L)'
;MTTILAAMQNSILVLDSIKDGWKIHEHLKHHSPNSVALDPNNPGMAYCGTVDAGLWRTIDGGQRRDKTSLNVPKSYITSTSVSVIEKGEPGLSKLYVGTERV
;
A
#
# COMPACT_ATOMS: atom_id res chain seq x y z
N MET A 1 8.77 7.46 -16.43
CA MET A 1 7.86 7.99 -15.41
C MET A 1 8.05 7.13 -14.18
N THR A 2 8.51 7.73 -13.08
CA THR A 2 8.84 7.05 -11.83
C THR A 2 7.76 7.41 -10.82
N THR A 3 7.25 6.42 -10.10
CA THR A 3 6.31 6.61 -9.00
C THR A 3 6.96 6.13 -7.70
N ILE A 4 6.91 6.96 -6.66
CA ILE A 4 7.39 6.63 -5.32
C ILE A 4 6.20 6.65 -4.36
N LEU A 5 6.07 5.60 -3.57
CA LEU A 5 5.12 5.55 -2.46
C LEU A 5 5.87 5.70 -1.15
N ALA A 6 5.45 6.64 -0.31
CA ALA A 6 6.01 6.85 1.02
C ALA A 6 4.92 6.78 2.08
N ALA A 7 5.04 5.83 3.00
CA ALA A 7 4.24 5.81 4.22
C ALA A 7 4.84 6.81 5.23
N MET A 8 4.04 7.77 5.67
CA MET A 8 4.40 8.78 6.67
C MET A 8 3.56 8.62 7.93
N GLN A 9 3.88 9.36 8.98
CA GLN A 9 3.21 9.21 10.29
C GLN A 9 1.67 9.25 10.20
N ASN A 10 1.10 10.11 9.35
CA ASN A 10 -0.36 10.34 9.27
C ASN A 10 -0.95 10.24 7.86
N SER A 11 -0.17 9.80 6.87
CA SER A 11 -0.62 9.74 5.48
C SER A 11 0.33 8.92 4.61
N ILE A 12 -0.14 8.54 3.41
CA ILE A 12 0.70 8.03 2.34
C ILE A 12 0.87 9.15 1.31
N LEU A 13 2.10 9.34 0.85
CA LEU A 13 2.41 10.15 -0.32
C LEU A 13 2.63 9.27 -1.55
N VAL A 14 2.03 9.67 -2.67
CA VAL A 14 2.35 9.17 -4.01
C VAL A 14 3.06 10.31 -4.74
N LEU A 15 4.30 10.09 -5.14
CA LEU A 15 5.12 11.06 -5.87
C LEU A 15 5.32 10.55 -7.29
N ASP A 16 4.80 11.29 -8.26
CA ASP A 16 4.99 11.00 -9.69
C ASP A 16 6.03 11.95 -10.30
N SER A 17 7.03 11.39 -10.98
CA SER A 17 8.05 12.18 -11.65
C SER A 17 7.42 13.01 -12.77
N ILE A 18 7.65 14.32 -12.77
CA ILE A 18 7.33 15.23 -13.87
C ILE A 18 8.62 15.83 -14.42
N LYS A 19 8.54 16.55 -15.55
CA LYS A 19 9.72 17.07 -16.27
C LYS A 19 10.72 17.79 -15.36
N ASP A 20 10.23 18.58 -14.41
CA ASP A 20 11.05 19.45 -13.56
C ASP A 20 10.82 19.20 -12.05
N GLY A 21 10.43 17.98 -11.65
CA GLY A 21 10.25 17.64 -10.23
C GLY A 21 9.28 16.50 -9.96
N TRP A 22 8.47 16.65 -8.91
CA TRP A 22 7.53 15.63 -8.45
C TRP A 22 6.15 16.23 -8.25
N LYS A 23 5.13 15.54 -8.77
CA LYS A 23 3.73 15.79 -8.41
C LYS A 23 3.40 14.94 -7.20
N ILE A 24 2.94 15.56 -6.12
CA ILE A 24 2.67 14.86 -4.84
C ILE A 24 1.17 14.75 -4.63
N HIS A 25 0.72 13.54 -4.32
CA HIS A 25 -0.64 13.25 -3.92
C HIS A 25 -0.66 12.62 -2.52
N GLU A 26 -1.52 13.13 -1.63
CA GLU A 26 -1.61 12.68 -0.23
C GLU A 26 -2.90 11.91 0.05
N HIS A 27 -2.77 10.77 0.71
CA HIS A 27 -3.85 9.80 0.90
C HIS A 27 -3.84 9.14 2.26
N LEU A 28 -4.94 8.46 2.61
CA LEU A 28 -5.16 7.87 3.93
C LEU A 28 -4.84 8.87 5.06
N LYS A 29 -5.29 10.12 4.88
CA LYS A 29 -5.09 11.15 5.91
C LYS A 29 -5.73 10.69 7.20
N HIS A 30 -5.06 10.96 8.32
CA HIS A 30 -5.49 10.59 9.67
C HIS A 30 -5.41 9.09 10.00
N HIS A 31 -4.81 8.29 9.11
CA HIS A 31 -4.40 6.93 9.45
C HIS A 31 -2.90 6.89 9.71
N SER A 32 -2.45 5.84 10.40
CA SER A 32 -1.03 5.61 10.71
C SER A 32 -0.49 4.50 9.80
N PRO A 33 -0.18 4.79 8.52
CA PRO A 33 0.42 3.81 7.63
C PRO A 33 1.83 3.47 8.10
N ASN A 34 2.14 2.19 8.09
CA ASN A 34 3.39 1.65 8.62
C ASN A 34 4.19 0.91 7.55
N SER A 35 3.52 0.39 6.53
CA SER A 35 4.17 -0.35 5.45
C SER A 35 3.46 -0.12 4.13
N VAL A 36 4.21 -0.09 3.03
CA VAL A 36 3.67 -0.03 1.68
C VAL A 36 4.39 -1.04 0.79
N ALA A 37 3.65 -1.68 -0.11
CA ALA A 37 4.20 -2.60 -1.11
C ALA A 37 3.51 -2.40 -2.46
N LEU A 38 4.30 -2.27 -3.52
CA LEU A 38 3.82 -2.14 -4.89
C LEU A 38 3.98 -3.48 -5.62
N ASP A 39 3.02 -3.85 -6.48
CA ASP A 39 3.14 -5.03 -7.33
C ASP A 39 4.03 -4.70 -8.54
N PRO A 40 5.21 -5.33 -8.68
CA PRO A 40 6.11 -5.06 -9.80
C PRO A 40 5.55 -5.50 -11.15
N ASN A 41 4.58 -6.43 -11.17
CA ASN A 41 3.93 -6.89 -12.40
C ASN A 41 2.67 -6.07 -12.74
N ASN A 42 2.17 -5.28 -11.79
CA ASN A 42 1.02 -4.41 -11.98
C ASN A 42 1.24 -3.10 -11.21
N PRO A 43 1.88 -2.09 -11.83
CA PRO A 43 2.19 -0.81 -11.17
C PRO A 43 0.97 -0.03 -10.67
N GLY A 44 -0.25 -0.37 -11.12
CA GLY A 44 -1.48 0.19 -10.58
C GLY A 44 -1.84 -0.38 -9.20
N MET A 45 -1.34 -1.57 -8.87
CA MET A 45 -1.63 -2.29 -7.64
C MET A 45 -0.60 -1.97 -6.56
N ALA A 46 -1.07 -1.45 -5.44
CA ALA A 46 -0.26 -1.30 -4.24
C ALA A 46 -1.09 -1.55 -2.99
N TYR A 47 -0.40 -1.92 -1.91
CA TYR A 47 -0.97 -2.28 -0.63
C TYR A 47 -0.34 -1.41 0.45
N CYS A 48 -1.15 -0.97 1.41
CA CYS A 48 -0.66 -0.26 2.58
C CYS A 48 -1.18 -0.88 3.86
N GLY A 49 -0.26 -1.29 4.72
CA GLY A 49 -0.55 -1.67 6.09
C GLY A 49 -0.67 -0.44 6.97
N THR A 50 -1.70 -0.39 7.81
CA THR A 50 -1.86 0.65 8.84
C THR A 50 -1.92 0.03 10.22
N VAL A 51 -1.52 0.79 11.23
CA VAL A 51 -1.61 0.41 12.65
C VAL A 51 -3.06 0.45 13.13
N ASP A 52 -3.84 1.42 12.66
CA ASP A 52 -5.15 1.78 13.20
C ASP A 52 -6.35 1.36 12.33
N ALA A 53 -6.12 1.05 11.05
CA ALA A 53 -7.19 0.87 10.07
C ALA A 53 -7.06 -0.38 9.19
N GLY A 54 -6.14 -1.29 9.51
CA GLY A 54 -5.91 -2.54 8.79
C GLY A 54 -5.19 -2.37 7.45
N LEU A 55 -5.48 -3.27 6.50
CA LEU A 55 -4.82 -3.31 5.19
C LEU A 55 -5.68 -2.63 4.12
N TRP A 56 -5.08 -1.67 3.42
CA TRP A 56 -5.66 -0.96 2.28
C TRP A 56 -5.01 -1.40 0.97
N ARG A 57 -5.75 -1.28 -0.14
CA ARG A 57 -5.23 -1.50 -1.49
C ARG A 57 -5.66 -0.40 -2.46
N THR A 58 -4.91 -0.22 -3.52
CA THR A 58 -5.26 0.54 -4.72
C THR A 58 -5.07 -0.33 -5.95
N ILE A 59 -5.81 -0.06 -7.02
CA ILE A 59 -5.69 -0.76 -8.31
C ILE A 59 -5.39 0.20 -9.48
N ASP A 60 -5.28 1.50 -9.19
CA ASP A 60 -5.20 2.59 -10.17
C ASP A 60 -4.03 3.55 -9.88
N GLY A 61 -2.94 3.02 -9.32
CA GLY A 61 -1.69 3.74 -9.10
C GLY A 61 -1.79 4.73 -7.95
N GLY A 62 -2.57 4.36 -6.94
CA GLY A 62 -2.94 5.25 -5.86
C GLY A 62 -4.36 5.73 -6.04
N GLN A 63 -4.73 6.36 -7.16
CA GLN A 63 -5.89 7.29 -7.30
C GLN A 63 -7.13 6.98 -6.45
N ARG A 64 -7.54 5.72 -6.29
CA ARG A 64 -8.55 5.22 -5.34
C ARG A 64 -7.98 4.16 -4.41
N ARG A 65 -8.51 4.11 -3.18
CA ARG A 65 -8.12 3.12 -2.16
C ARG A 65 -9.34 2.52 -1.50
N ASP A 66 -9.30 1.22 -1.35
CA ASP A 66 -10.33 0.45 -0.66
C ASP A 66 -9.70 -0.38 0.46
N LYS A 67 -10.43 -0.55 1.55
CA LYS A 67 -10.04 -1.51 2.59
C LYS A 67 -10.12 -2.92 2.01
N THR A 68 -9.13 -3.74 2.30
CA THR A 68 -9.18 -5.17 1.98
C THR A 68 -10.09 -5.89 2.97
N SER A 69 -10.49 -7.12 2.63
CA SER A 69 -11.21 -8.01 3.55
C SER A 69 -10.32 -8.58 4.67
N LEU A 70 -9.02 -8.29 4.66
CA LEU A 70 -8.10 -8.77 5.69
C LEU A 70 -8.39 -8.05 7.01
N ASN A 71 -9.08 -8.76 7.90
CA ASN A 71 -9.34 -8.33 9.26
C ASN A 71 -8.56 -9.22 10.22
N VAL A 72 -7.54 -8.66 10.86
CA VAL A 72 -6.75 -9.34 11.89
C VAL A 72 -7.06 -8.65 13.23
N PRO A 73 -7.94 -9.22 14.07
CA PRO A 73 -8.34 -8.56 15.31
C PRO A 73 -7.14 -8.28 16.22
N LYS A 74 -7.13 -7.09 16.84
CA LYS A 74 -6.09 -6.67 17.79
C LYS A 74 -4.66 -6.87 17.26
N SER A 75 -4.46 -6.54 15.98
CA SER A 75 -3.15 -6.66 15.37
C SER A 75 -2.84 -5.44 14.51
N TYR A 76 -1.59 -4.98 14.60
CA TYR A 76 -1.04 -3.94 13.75
C TYR A 76 -0.37 -4.59 12.55
N ILE A 77 -0.48 -3.93 11.39
CA ILE A 77 0.30 -4.35 10.22
C ILE A 77 1.66 -3.67 10.30
N THR A 78 2.71 -4.48 10.37
CA THR A 78 4.09 -4.02 10.54
C THR A 78 4.91 -4.07 9.26
N SER A 79 4.57 -5.00 8.36
CA SER A 79 5.28 -5.13 7.08
C SER A 79 4.38 -5.71 6.00
N THR A 80 4.64 -5.33 4.76
CA THR A 80 3.96 -5.86 3.57
C THR A 80 4.98 -6.13 2.47
N SER A 81 4.86 -7.24 1.76
CA SER A 81 5.67 -7.53 0.57
C SER A 81 4.85 -8.29 -0.49
N VAL A 82 5.09 -7.99 -1.76
CA VAL A 82 4.38 -8.62 -2.89
C VAL A 82 5.34 -9.58 -3.58
N SER A 83 4.88 -10.81 -3.84
CA SER A 83 5.64 -11.79 -4.62
C SER A 83 5.72 -11.36 -6.09
N VAL A 84 6.91 -11.44 -6.68
CA VAL A 84 7.09 -11.19 -8.12
C VAL A 84 6.60 -12.38 -8.96
N ILE A 85 6.65 -13.59 -8.38
CA ILE A 85 6.45 -14.85 -9.11
C ILE A 85 5.17 -15.58 -8.68
N GLU A 86 4.83 -15.55 -7.39
CA GLU A 86 3.63 -16.24 -6.89
C GLU A 86 2.39 -15.39 -7.14
N LYS A 87 1.37 -16.02 -7.70
CA LYS A 87 0.05 -15.42 -7.92
C LYS A 87 -0.93 -15.87 -6.82
N GLY A 88 -1.82 -14.96 -6.45
CA GLY A 88 -2.92 -15.20 -5.52
C GLY A 88 -4.21 -15.48 -6.29
N GLU A 89 -5.27 -14.72 -5.98
CA GLU A 89 -6.49 -14.71 -6.78
C GLU A 89 -6.20 -14.27 -8.24
N PRO A 90 -7.07 -14.62 -9.21
CA PRO A 90 -6.89 -14.24 -10.61
C PRO A 90 -6.61 -12.74 -10.76
N GLY A 91 -5.47 -12.40 -11.35
CA GLY A 91 -5.03 -11.01 -11.57
C GLY A 91 -4.29 -10.36 -10.41
N LEU A 92 -4.07 -11.05 -9.28
CA LEU A 92 -3.32 -10.54 -8.13
C LEU A 92 -2.04 -11.35 -7.90
N SER A 93 -0.95 -10.65 -7.59
CA SER A 93 0.24 -11.29 -7.03
C SER A 93 0.02 -11.60 -5.55
N LYS A 94 0.66 -12.65 -5.04
CA LYS A 94 0.53 -13.03 -3.63
C LYS A 94 1.15 -11.94 -2.73
N LEU A 95 0.41 -11.53 -1.72
CA LEU A 95 0.83 -10.56 -0.71
C LEU A 95 1.18 -11.29 0.60
N TYR A 96 2.33 -10.96 1.18
CA TYR A 96 2.70 -11.36 2.54
C TYR A 96 2.51 -10.16 3.47
N VAL A 97 1.91 -10.43 4.63
CA VAL A 97 1.59 -9.41 5.63
C VAL A 97 2.15 -9.85 6.97
N GLY A 98 3.06 -9.05 7.51
CA GLY A 98 3.56 -9.19 8.87
C GLY A 98 2.66 -8.43 9.83
N THR A 99 2.31 -9.07 10.94
CA THR A 99 1.42 -8.51 11.95
C THR A 99 2.01 -8.63 13.34
N GLU A 100 1.77 -7.62 14.17
CA GLU A 100 2.11 -7.64 15.59
C GLU A 100 0.82 -7.60 16.42
N ARG A 101 0.76 -8.44 17.45
CA ARG A 101 -0.42 -8.55 18.31
C ARG A 101 -0.36 -7.53 19.44
N VAL A 102 -1.48 -6.88 19.72
CA VAL A 102 -1.65 -5.90 20.80
C VAL A 102 -2.70 -6.29 21.84
#